data_AF-A0A0G4K984-F1
#
_entry.id   AF-A0A0G4K984-F1
#
_cell.length_a   1.000
_cell.length_b   1.000
_cell.length_c   1.000
_cell.angle_alpha   90.00
_cell.angle_beta   90.00
_cell.angle_gamma   90.00
#
_symmetry.space_group_name_H-M   'P 1'
#
loop_
_entity.id
_entity.type
_entity.pdbx_description
1 polymer ?
#
loop_
_entity_poly.entity_id
_entity_poly.type
_entity_poly.pdbx_seq_one_letter_code
_entity_poly.pdbx_strand_id
1 'polypeptide(L)'
;MSENKKAVIYCFSGTGNTEKAAKEYKKIFEENSIETLLYNVGDNFDNMPNPENYDYVGLAYPIHGFNAPYPIFDLIKLFPKLDNKKIFIIKTSGEPLTINNISSEPLMARLKPKGYILTNEYHYIMPYNIIFRHTDEFAAKMWKTAKALCVIEANEVLQGKECFLKKFPFGRFIAFLFRIEHPAMKVNGNLFRVKKICTHCNLCVKKCPVNNIYNDENGNIKFKNKCVMCTSCAFRCPVDAINIGILNFWRVNGVYKFENPPTGIKGKHDNYCKKAYDRYFADADKKIHNYVRSAEEEYKQKSYYKNIENYIL
;
A
#
# COMPACT_ATOMS: atom_id res chain seq x y z
N MET A 1 -25.53 25.23 8.39
CA MET A 1 -24.92 23.94 8.82
C MET A 1 -23.85 23.63 7.80
N SER A 2 -22.57 23.61 8.17
CA SER A 2 -21.52 23.16 7.24
C SER A 2 -21.83 21.71 6.86
N GLU A 3 -21.96 21.44 5.57
CA GLU A 3 -22.19 20.10 5.05
C GLU A 3 -21.08 19.17 5.57
N ASN A 4 -21.48 17.99 6.07
CA ASN A 4 -20.54 17.06 6.69
C ASN A 4 -19.68 16.46 5.57
N LYS A 5 -18.41 16.86 5.49
CA LYS A 5 -17.51 16.43 4.41
C LYS A 5 -17.32 14.91 4.43
N LYS A 6 -17.18 14.31 3.24
CA LYS A 6 -17.00 12.86 3.07
C LYS A 6 -15.71 12.54 2.36
N ALA A 7 -15.11 11.41 2.72
CA ALA A 7 -13.93 10.87 2.07
C ALA A 7 -14.11 9.41 1.68
N VAL A 8 -13.49 9.01 0.57
CA VAL A 8 -13.32 7.61 0.20
C VAL A 8 -11.86 7.33 -0.09
N ILE A 9 -11.34 6.23 0.47
CA ILE A 9 -10.01 5.72 0.16
C ILE A 9 -10.17 4.33 -0.45
N TYR A 10 -9.89 4.21 -1.75
CA TYR A 10 -9.86 2.92 -2.44
C TYR A 10 -8.50 2.27 -2.20
N CYS A 11 -8.47 1.20 -1.41
CA CYS A 11 -7.26 0.56 -0.96
C CYS A 11 -7.14 -0.87 -1.49
N PHE A 12 -6.14 -1.13 -2.34
CA PHE A 12 -5.69 -2.49 -2.62
C PHE A 12 -4.53 -2.83 -1.68
N SER A 13 -4.60 -3.97 -0.97
CA SER A 13 -3.47 -4.47 -0.18
C SER A 13 -3.44 -6.00 -0.14
N GLY A 14 -2.27 -6.58 -0.40
CA GLY A 14 -2.08 -8.02 -0.25
C GLY A 14 -1.82 -8.42 1.20
N THR A 15 -0.70 -7.96 1.75
CA THR A 15 -0.23 -8.32 3.09
C THR A 15 -0.64 -7.35 4.19
N GLY A 16 -1.33 -6.26 3.84
CA GLY A 16 -1.88 -5.28 4.79
C GLY A 16 -0.99 -4.07 5.07
N ASN A 17 0.21 -3.99 4.47
CA ASN A 17 1.10 -2.83 4.65
C ASN A 17 0.45 -1.52 4.18
N THR A 18 -0.15 -1.53 2.99
CA THR A 18 -0.87 -0.36 2.45
C THR A 18 -2.14 -0.06 3.22
N GLU A 19 -2.86 -1.11 3.64
CA GLU A 19 -4.07 -0.98 4.45
C GLU A 19 -3.77 -0.28 5.79
N LYS A 20 -2.61 -0.55 6.41
CA LYS A 20 -2.17 0.15 7.62
C LYS A 20 -2.08 1.67 7.40
N ALA A 21 -1.42 2.12 6.35
CA ALA A 21 -1.34 3.54 6.03
C ALA A 21 -2.72 4.15 5.73
N ALA A 22 -3.55 3.47 4.94
CA ALA A 22 -4.90 3.93 4.62
C ALA A 22 -5.81 4.04 5.86
N LYS A 23 -5.64 3.15 6.85
CA LYS A 23 -6.35 3.21 8.13
C LYS A 23 -5.92 4.40 8.99
N GLU A 24 -4.65 4.79 8.97
CA GLU A 24 -4.20 6.00 9.67
C GLU A 24 -4.83 7.25 9.04
N TYR A 25 -4.87 7.34 7.71
CA TYR A 25 -5.57 8.44 7.02
C TYR A 25 -7.05 8.51 7.40
N LYS A 26 -7.76 7.36 7.37
CA LYS A 26 -9.15 7.28 7.81
C LYS A 26 -9.34 7.80 9.23
N LYS A 27 -8.52 7.33 10.18
CA LYS A 27 -8.56 7.78 11.57
C LYS A 27 -8.38 9.31 11.67
N ILE A 28 -7.40 9.87 10.97
CA ILE A 28 -7.09 11.31 11.01
C ILE A 28 -8.24 12.13 10.41
N PHE A 29 -8.81 11.67 9.29
CA PHE A 29 -9.94 12.34 8.65
C PHE A 29 -11.17 12.32 9.56
N GLU A 30 -11.48 11.19 10.20
CA GLU A 30 -12.60 11.07 11.13
C GLU A 30 -12.43 11.93 12.40
N GLU A 31 -11.21 12.04 12.94
CA GLU A 31 -10.90 12.98 14.04
C GLU A 31 -11.00 14.46 13.64
N ASN A 32 -11.08 14.75 12.34
CA ASN A 32 -11.34 16.07 11.77
C ASN A 32 -12.76 16.17 11.17
N SER A 33 -13.69 15.35 11.69
CA SER A 33 -15.12 15.38 11.35
C SER A 33 -15.41 15.10 9.87
N ILE A 34 -14.58 14.30 9.20
CA ILE A 34 -14.79 13.85 7.83
C ILE A 34 -15.23 12.38 7.84
N GLU A 35 -16.47 12.13 7.42
CA GLU A 35 -17.00 10.78 7.30
C GLU A 35 -16.18 10.02 6.24
N THR A 36 -15.42 9.00 6.65
CA THR A 36 -14.43 8.37 5.76
C THR A 36 -14.73 6.90 5.51
N LEU A 37 -14.94 6.53 4.24
CA LEU A 37 -15.06 5.15 3.79
C LEU A 37 -13.71 4.59 3.34
N LEU A 38 -13.28 3.46 3.90
CA LEU A 38 -12.16 2.68 3.37
C LEU A 38 -12.70 1.53 2.51
N TYR A 39 -12.61 1.66 1.19
CA TYR A 39 -13.07 0.63 0.25
C TYR A 39 -11.94 -0.33 -0.10
N ASN A 40 -12.08 -1.60 0.28
CA ASN A 40 -11.11 -2.64 -0.05
C ASN A 40 -11.26 -3.05 -1.52
N VAL A 41 -10.25 -2.73 -2.33
CA VAL A 41 -10.21 -3.07 -3.76
C VAL A 41 -9.83 -4.54 -3.91
N GLY A 42 -10.67 -5.29 -4.61
CA GLY A 42 -10.47 -6.69 -4.93
C GLY A 42 -10.77 -6.99 -6.40
N ASP A 43 -11.54 -8.05 -6.67
CA ASP A 43 -12.05 -8.39 -8.00
C ASP A 43 -13.57 -8.28 -8.15
N ASN A 44 -14.27 -7.73 -7.15
CA ASN A 44 -15.70 -7.40 -7.19
C ASN A 44 -15.91 -5.89 -6.96
N PHE A 45 -16.78 -5.27 -7.76
CA PHE A 45 -17.11 -3.86 -7.75
C PHE A 45 -18.61 -3.54 -7.65
N ASP A 46 -19.47 -4.53 -7.35
CA ASP A 46 -20.94 -4.39 -7.36
C ASP A 46 -21.46 -3.26 -6.45
N ASN A 47 -20.71 -2.91 -5.40
CA ASN A 47 -21.03 -1.82 -4.45
C ASN A 47 -19.89 -0.81 -4.35
N MET A 48 -19.16 -0.59 -5.45
CA MET A 48 -18.08 0.39 -5.47
C MET A 48 -18.67 1.80 -5.23
N PRO A 49 -18.19 2.54 -4.21
CA PRO A 49 -18.64 3.91 -3.98
C PRO A 49 -18.28 4.78 -5.20
N ASN A 50 -19.19 5.63 -5.66
CA ASN A 50 -18.91 6.58 -6.74
C ASN A 50 -18.03 7.72 -6.20
N PRO A 51 -16.84 7.98 -6.76
CA PRO A 51 -15.95 9.05 -6.28
C PRO A 51 -16.58 10.44 -6.33
N GLU A 52 -17.59 10.67 -7.18
CA GLU A 52 -18.32 11.94 -7.27
C GLU A 52 -18.91 12.37 -5.92
N ASN A 53 -19.40 11.41 -5.12
CA ASN A 53 -20.12 11.63 -3.86
C ASN A 53 -19.23 11.99 -2.65
N TYR A 54 -17.93 12.19 -2.87
CA TYR A 54 -16.95 12.40 -1.80
C TYR A 54 -16.10 13.64 -2.07
N ASP A 55 -15.85 14.45 -1.05
CA ASP A 55 -14.96 15.63 -1.14
C ASP A 55 -13.50 15.23 -1.30
N TYR A 56 -13.09 14.15 -0.62
CA TYR A 56 -11.74 13.61 -0.67
C TYR A 56 -11.73 12.21 -1.28
N VAL A 57 -10.92 12.01 -2.32
CA VAL A 57 -10.82 10.73 -3.02
C VAL A 57 -9.36 10.26 -3.03
N GLY A 58 -9.11 9.16 -2.33
CA GLY A 58 -7.78 8.55 -2.18
C GLY A 58 -7.63 7.25 -2.95
N LEU A 59 -6.48 7.04 -3.58
CA LEU A 59 -6.07 5.74 -4.13
C LEU A 59 -4.87 5.21 -3.34
N ALA A 60 -5.02 4.08 -2.67
CA ALA A 60 -3.97 3.46 -1.86
C ALA A 60 -3.55 2.10 -2.44
N TYR A 61 -2.26 1.91 -2.75
CA TYR A 61 -1.77 0.65 -3.29
C TYR A 61 -0.27 0.35 -3.02
N PRO A 62 0.13 -0.93 -2.97
CA PRO A 62 1.52 -1.33 -3.04
C PRO A 62 2.05 -1.19 -4.47
N ILE A 63 3.32 -0.87 -4.61
CA ILE A 63 3.98 -0.79 -5.91
C ILE A 63 4.34 -2.21 -6.37
N HIS A 64 3.86 -2.59 -7.55
CA HIS A 64 4.17 -3.86 -8.23
C HIS A 64 4.89 -3.50 -9.54
N GLY A 65 6.18 -3.85 -9.66
CA GLY A 65 7.01 -3.57 -10.84
C GLY A 65 6.89 -2.13 -11.34
N PHE A 66 7.12 -1.18 -10.44
CA PHE A 66 7.01 0.26 -10.70
C PHE A 66 5.65 0.71 -11.26
N ASN A 67 4.59 -0.05 -11.03
CA ASN A 67 3.21 0.25 -11.39
C ASN A 67 2.28 0.06 -10.20
N ALA A 68 1.06 0.58 -10.32
CA ALA A 68 -0.03 0.12 -9.47
C ALA A 68 -0.44 -1.34 -9.84
N PRO A 69 -1.03 -2.10 -8.90
CA PRO A 69 -1.57 -3.42 -9.18
C PRO A 69 -2.77 -3.32 -10.14
N TYR A 70 -2.98 -4.33 -11.00
CA TYR A 70 -4.09 -4.29 -11.96
C TYR A 70 -5.50 -4.14 -11.35
N PRO A 71 -5.80 -4.59 -10.11
CA PRO A 71 -7.10 -4.28 -9.49
C PRO A 71 -7.38 -2.78 -9.35
N ILE A 72 -6.34 -1.95 -9.14
CA ILE A 72 -6.49 -0.50 -9.15
C ILE A 72 -6.76 0.01 -10.57
N PHE A 73 -6.12 -0.58 -11.58
CA PHE A 73 -6.43 -0.24 -12.98
C PHE A 73 -7.86 -0.63 -13.36
N ASP A 74 -8.35 -1.77 -12.87
CA ASP A 74 -9.73 -2.22 -13.11
C ASP A 74 -10.73 -1.31 -12.40
N LEU A 75 -10.43 -0.88 -11.18
CA LEU A 75 -11.21 0.12 -10.45
C LEU A 75 -11.36 1.43 -11.25
N ILE A 76 -10.25 2.05 -11.69
CA ILE A 76 -10.31 3.36 -12.34
C ILE A 76 -10.97 3.34 -13.72
N LYS A 77 -11.14 2.15 -14.33
CA LYS A 77 -11.96 2.02 -15.55
C LYS A 77 -13.42 2.37 -15.27
N LEU A 78 -13.92 2.07 -14.07
CA LEU A 78 -15.28 2.31 -13.62
C LEU A 78 -15.52 3.75 -13.14
N PHE A 79 -14.46 4.53 -12.92
CA PHE A 79 -14.59 5.93 -12.52
C PHE A 79 -15.33 6.75 -13.59
N PRO A 80 -16.33 7.56 -13.23
CA PRO A 80 -17.04 8.42 -14.19
C PRO A 80 -16.12 9.50 -14.76
N LYS A 81 -16.58 10.20 -15.80
CA LYS A 81 -15.98 11.48 -16.17
C LYS A 81 -16.52 12.53 -15.21
N LEU A 82 -15.64 13.31 -14.60
CA LEU A 82 -15.98 14.39 -13.69
C LEU A 82 -15.25 15.66 -14.12
N ASP A 83 -15.66 16.82 -13.61
CA ASP A 83 -14.93 18.06 -13.82
C ASP A 83 -14.00 18.35 -12.63
N ASN A 84 -12.71 18.51 -12.91
CA ASN A 84 -11.67 18.90 -11.96
C ASN A 84 -11.67 18.15 -10.61
N LYS A 85 -12.01 16.85 -10.60
CA LYS A 85 -12.10 16.05 -9.37
C LYS A 85 -10.71 15.80 -8.77
N LYS A 86 -10.45 16.38 -7.61
CA LYS A 86 -9.18 16.23 -6.89
C LYS A 86 -9.03 14.83 -6.30
N ILE A 87 -7.82 14.28 -6.39
CA ILE A 87 -7.45 12.99 -5.80
C ILE A 87 -6.08 13.06 -5.12
N PHE A 88 -5.86 12.16 -4.16
CA PHE A 88 -4.56 11.90 -3.56
C PHE A 88 -4.17 10.42 -3.70
N ILE A 89 -2.86 10.15 -3.68
CA ILE A 89 -2.32 8.79 -3.84
C ILE A 89 -1.43 8.43 -2.63
N ILE A 90 -1.67 7.24 -2.07
CA ILE A 90 -0.86 6.61 -1.02
C ILE A 90 -0.20 5.36 -1.60
N LYS A 91 1.14 5.29 -1.54
CA LYS A 91 1.89 4.16 -2.07
C LYS A 91 2.73 3.49 -1.00
N THR A 92 2.94 2.18 -1.14
CA THR A 92 3.92 1.45 -0.31
C THR A 92 4.88 0.62 -1.17
N SER A 93 6.17 0.59 -0.83
CA SER A 93 7.14 -0.39 -1.37
C SER A 93 8.09 -0.90 -0.29
N GLY A 94 8.91 -1.90 -0.62
CA GLY A 94 9.94 -2.41 0.28
C GLY A 94 11.14 -1.49 0.43
N GLU A 95 11.39 -0.65 -0.57
CA GLU A 95 12.62 0.12 -0.73
C GLU A 95 12.39 1.55 -1.25
N PRO A 96 13.19 2.54 -0.80
CA PRO A 96 13.00 3.97 -1.09
C PRO A 96 13.66 4.45 -2.38
N LEU A 97 13.76 3.59 -3.39
CA LEU A 97 14.34 4.00 -4.68
C LEU A 97 13.42 4.97 -5.41
N THR A 98 13.95 6.10 -5.90
CA THR A 98 13.17 7.16 -6.57
C THR A 98 12.41 6.67 -7.80
N ILE A 99 12.87 5.60 -8.46
CA ILE A 99 12.16 4.97 -9.58
C ILE A 99 10.75 4.49 -9.18
N ASN A 100 10.50 4.17 -7.92
CA ASN A 100 9.17 3.78 -7.42
C ASN A 100 8.13 4.90 -7.57
N ASN A 101 8.56 6.15 -7.64
CA ASN A 101 7.67 7.31 -7.78
C ASN A 101 6.84 7.25 -9.08
N ILE A 102 7.36 6.60 -10.14
CA ILE A 102 6.70 6.54 -11.46
C ILE A 102 5.41 5.73 -11.48
N SER A 103 5.14 4.95 -10.43
CA SER A 103 4.02 4.00 -10.34
C SER A 103 2.63 4.58 -10.51
N SER A 104 2.47 5.90 -10.31
CA SER A 104 1.21 6.61 -10.55
C SER A 104 1.08 7.17 -11.95
N GLU A 105 2.18 7.36 -12.70
CA GLU A 105 2.13 8.02 -14.00
C GLU A 105 1.15 7.31 -14.97
N PRO A 106 1.14 5.96 -15.05
CA PRO A 106 0.15 5.25 -15.85
C PRO A 106 -1.30 5.37 -15.38
N LEU A 107 -1.54 5.51 -14.08
CA LEU A 107 -2.88 5.73 -13.53
C LEU A 107 -3.34 7.13 -13.89
N MET A 108 -2.51 8.15 -13.62
CA MET A 108 -2.82 9.54 -13.93
C MET A 108 -3.01 9.78 -15.43
N ALA A 109 -2.28 9.07 -16.29
CA ALA A 109 -2.50 9.11 -17.73
C ALA A 109 -3.91 8.69 -18.16
N ARG A 110 -4.59 7.83 -17.38
CA ARG A 110 -5.96 7.34 -17.63
C ARG A 110 -7.02 8.17 -16.91
N LEU A 111 -6.66 8.74 -15.77
CA LEU A 111 -7.55 9.55 -14.94
C LEU A 111 -7.66 11.00 -15.43
N LYS A 112 -6.59 11.60 -15.96
CA LYS A 112 -6.61 12.98 -16.49
C LYS A 112 -7.67 13.19 -17.58
N PRO A 113 -7.81 12.33 -18.61
CA PRO A 113 -8.87 12.47 -19.61
C PRO A 113 -10.30 12.28 -19.06
N LYS A 114 -10.44 11.74 -17.84
CA LYS A 114 -11.70 11.65 -17.11
C LYS A 114 -11.94 12.84 -16.17
N GLY A 115 -11.06 13.85 -16.20
CA GLY A 115 -11.15 15.10 -15.44
C GLY A 115 -10.72 15.00 -13.97
N TYR A 116 -9.87 14.03 -13.63
CA TYR A 116 -9.27 13.93 -12.30
C TYR A 116 -7.91 14.63 -12.23
N ILE A 117 -7.67 15.32 -11.11
CA ILE A 117 -6.45 16.09 -10.83
C ILE A 117 -5.77 15.50 -9.60
N LEU A 118 -4.49 15.13 -9.74
CA LEU A 118 -3.68 14.72 -8.60
C LEU A 118 -3.23 15.97 -7.85
N THR A 119 -3.53 16.06 -6.56
CA THR A 119 -3.06 17.14 -5.68
C THR A 119 -1.96 16.68 -4.74
N ASN A 120 -2.00 15.41 -4.34
CA ASN A 120 -1.10 14.86 -3.32
C ASN A 120 -0.65 13.45 -3.67
N GLU A 121 0.63 13.18 -3.44
CA GLU A 121 1.19 11.85 -3.64
C GLU A 121 2.27 11.54 -2.60
N TYR A 122 2.09 10.41 -1.92
CA TYR A 122 2.94 10.00 -0.81
C TYR A 122 3.44 8.56 -0.99
N HIS A 123 4.65 8.30 -0.52
CA HIS A 123 5.32 7.02 -0.65
C HIS A 123 5.92 6.58 0.69
N TYR A 124 5.35 5.52 1.26
CA TYR A 124 5.79 4.93 2.51
C TYR A 124 6.62 3.68 2.28
N ILE A 125 7.66 3.51 3.09
CA ILE A 125 8.47 2.29 3.08
C ILE A 125 7.93 1.33 4.13
N MET A 126 7.61 0.11 3.68
CA MET A 126 7.01 -0.96 4.46
C MET A 126 7.70 -2.28 4.12
N PRO A 127 7.78 -3.26 5.03
CA PRO A 127 8.63 -4.42 4.81
C PRO A 127 8.12 -5.31 3.66
N TYR A 128 9.05 -5.84 2.87
CA TYR A 128 8.78 -6.72 1.74
C TYR A 128 7.88 -7.91 2.08
N ASN A 129 6.97 -8.22 1.17
CA ASN A 129 6.19 -9.46 1.11
C ASN A 129 6.69 -10.44 0.01
N ILE A 130 7.61 -9.96 -0.82
CA ILE A 130 8.30 -10.69 -1.89
C ILE A 130 9.70 -10.06 -2.05
N ILE A 131 10.67 -10.80 -2.56
CA ILE A 131 12.12 -10.51 -2.63
C ILE A 131 12.88 -11.09 -1.42
N PHE A 132 12.76 -10.53 -0.22
CA PHE A 132 13.37 -11.10 0.99
C PHE A 132 12.66 -10.63 2.27
N ARG A 133 12.92 -11.33 3.39
CA ARG A 133 12.37 -10.99 4.71
C ARG A 133 13.27 -9.97 5.41
N HIS A 134 12.70 -8.84 5.86
CA HIS A 134 13.36 -7.94 6.81
C HIS A 134 13.30 -8.51 8.23
N THR A 135 14.17 -8.03 9.13
CA THR A 135 13.98 -8.29 10.57
C THR A 135 12.70 -7.62 11.06
N ASP A 136 12.07 -8.20 12.08
CA ASP A 136 10.87 -7.62 12.68
C ASP A 136 11.17 -6.24 13.31
N GLU A 137 12.39 -6.05 13.84
CA GLU A 137 12.88 -4.77 14.32
C GLU A 137 12.92 -3.70 13.22
N PHE A 138 13.46 -4.03 12.04
CA PHE A 138 13.51 -3.08 10.93
C PHE A 138 12.13 -2.84 10.31
N ALA A 139 11.28 -3.87 10.26
CA ALA A 139 9.87 -3.73 9.88
C ALA A 139 9.12 -2.79 10.84
N ALA A 140 9.36 -2.90 12.15
CA ALA A 140 8.81 -2.00 13.16
C ALA A 140 9.32 -0.57 12.96
N LYS A 141 10.61 -0.36 12.69
CA LYS A 141 11.18 0.95 12.35
C LYS A 141 10.46 1.57 11.14
N MET A 142 10.32 0.81 10.05
CA MET A 142 9.60 1.24 8.85
C MET A 142 8.17 1.69 9.17
N TRP A 143 7.43 0.87 9.93
CA TRP A 143 6.05 1.20 10.30
C TRP A 143 5.96 2.43 11.22
N LYS A 144 6.84 2.53 12.21
CA LYS A 144 6.94 3.67 13.13
C LYS A 144 7.09 4.98 12.36
N THR A 145 8.05 5.01 11.42
CA THR A 145 8.27 6.16 10.53
C THR A 145 7.07 6.43 9.62
N ALA A 146 6.54 5.41 8.94
CA ALA A 146 5.39 5.57 8.04
C ALA A 146 4.15 6.11 8.76
N LYS A 147 3.88 5.63 9.98
CA LYS A 147 2.76 6.09 10.81
C LYS A 147 2.90 7.57 11.17
N ALA A 148 4.09 8.03 11.56
CA ALA A 148 4.35 9.44 11.82
C ALA A 148 4.16 10.31 10.57
N LEU A 149 4.66 9.86 9.42
CA LEU A 149 4.48 10.56 8.16
C LEU A 149 3.00 10.62 7.74
N CYS A 150 2.20 9.57 7.97
CA CYS A 150 0.76 9.58 7.71
C CYS A 150 0.05 10.71 8.48
N VAL A 151 0.46 10.99 9.72
CA VAL A 151 -0.09 12.13 10.49
C VAL A 151 0.13 13.44 9.75
N ILE A 152 1.37 13.69 9.36
CA ILE A 152 1.74 14.95 8.68
C ILE A 152 1.00 15.07 7.36
N GLU A 153 1.06 14.03 6.55
CA GLU A 153 0.65 14.05 5.15
C GLU A 153 -0.87 13.98 4.98
N ALA A 154 -1.58 13.31 5.88
CA ALA A 154 -3.04 13.39 5.92
C ALA A 154 -3.50 14.83 6.22
N ASN A 155 -2.85 15.53 7.16
CA ASN A 155 -3.17 16.93 7.46
C ASN A 155 -2.85 17.86 6.26
N GLU A 156 -1.79 17.60 5.50
CA GLU A 156 -1.52 18.33 4.26
C GLU A 156 -2.68 18.18 3.24
N VAL A 157 -3.26 16.98 3.10
CA VAL A 157 -4.46 16.77 2.27
C VAL A 157 -5.65 17.56 2.79
N LEU A 158 -5.90 17.54 4.11
CA LEU A 158 -7.03 18.26 4.72
C LEU A 158 -6.92 19.78 4.54
N GLN A 159 -5.70 20.31 4.60
CA GLN A 159 -5.38 21.72 4.40
C GLN A 159 -5.33 22.14 2.93
N GLY A 160 -5.47 21.21 1.99
CA GLY A 160 -5.37 21.48 0.55
C GLY A 160 -3.96 21.86 0.09
N LYS A 161 -2.93 21.50 0.86
CA LYS A 161 -1.53 21.73 0.50
C LYS A 161 -1.08 20.67 -0.50
N GLU A 162 -0.80 21.08 -1.73
CA GLU A 162 -0.34 20.16 -2.76
C GLU A 162 1.06 19.59 -2.46
N CYS A 163 1.26 18.30 -2.75
CA CYS A 163 2.54 17.62 -2.54
C CYS A 163 2.78 16.57 -3.63
N PHE A 164 3.95 16.61 -4.27
CA PHE A 164 4.29 15.71 -5.36
C PHE A 164 5.64 15.04 -5.14
N LEU A 165 5.76 13.78 -5.55
CA LEU A 165 7.02 13.06 -5.51
C LEU A 165 7.97 13.55 -6.60
N LYS A 166 9.28 13.38 -6.36
CA LYS A 166 10.32 13.67 -7.36
C LYS A 166 10.08 12.83 -8.61
N LYS A 167 10.03 13.50 -9.77
CA LYS A 167 9.92 12.85 -11.07
C LYS A 167 11.18 12.06 -11.38
N PHE A 168 11.02 10.96 -12.11
CA PHE A 168 12.12 10.18 -12.65
C PHE A 168 12.16 10.36 -14.18
N PRO A 169 13.32 10.66 -14.79
CA PRO A 169 13.40 10.88 -16.23
C PRO A 169 12.96 9.61 -16.98
N PHE A 170 12.18 9.79 -18.05
CA PHE A 170 11.60 8.69 -18.85
C PHE A 170 10.74 7.69 -18.06
N GLY A 171 10.22 8.09 -16.88
CA GLY A 171 9.44 7.24 -15.98
C GLY A 171 8.28 6.52 -16.68
N ARG A 172 7.54 7.21 -17.53
CA ARG A 172 6.39 6.64 -18.26
C ARG A 172 6.78 5.49 -19.19
N PHE A 173 7.93 5.59 -19.86
CA PHE A 173 8.43 4.53 -20.74
C PHE A 173 8.88 3.32 -19.92
N ILE A 174 9.58 3.54 -18.81
CA ILE A 174 9.98 2.47 -17.89
C ILE A 174 8.75 1.78 -17.32
N ALA A 175 7.78 2.54 -16.78
CA ALA A 175 6.53 1.99 -16.25
C ALA A 175 5.75 1.20 -17.31
N PHE A 176 5.83 1.60 -18.59
CA PHE A 176 5.26 0.85 -19.70
C PHE A 176 5.97 -0.48 -19.93
N LEU A 177 7.30 -0.52 -19.97
CA LEU A 177 8.08 -1.75 -20.13
C LEU A 177 7.79 -2.77 -19.03
N PHE A 178 7.75 -2.30 -17.77
CA PHE A 178 7.48 -3.17 -16.62
C PHE A 178 6.00 -3.57 -16.48
N ARG A 179 5.09 -3.03 -17.30
CA ARG A 179 3.68 -3.49 -17.32
C ARG A 179 3.54 -4.94 -17.79
N ILE A 180 4.55 -5.49 -18.47
CA ILE A 180 4.62 -6.94 -18.80
C ILE A 180 4.53 -7.82 -17.55
N GLU A 181 4.82 -7.27 -16.37
CA GLU A 181 4.63 -7.96 -15.11
C GLU A 181 3.15 -8.35 -14.90
N HIS A 182 2.16 -7.53 -15.29
CA HIS A 182 0.74 -7.85 -15.08
C HIS A 182 0.30 -9.18 -15.72
N PRO A 183 0.58 -9.46 -17.00
CA PRO A 183 0.33 -10.79 -17.56
C PRO A 183 1.28 -11.85 -16.98
N ALA A 184 2.55 -11.54 -16.74
CA ALA A 184 3.50 -12.49 -16.15
C ALA A 184 3.08 -12.98 -14.75
N MET A 185 2.45 -12.12 -13.94
CA MET A 185 1.89 -12.47 -12.62
C MET A 185 0.79 -13.51 -12.72
N LYS A 186 -0.08 -13.41 -13.73
CA LYS A 186 -1.15 -14.40 -13.97
C LYS A 186 -0.55 -15.74 -14.38
N VAL A 187 0.41 -15.71 -15.31
CA VAL A 187 1.14 -16.90 -15.77
C VAL A 187 1.84 -17.59 -14.60
N ASN A 188 2.63 -16.86 -13.79
CA ASN A 188 3.29 -17.44 -12.62
C ASN A 188 2.27 -17.91 -11.56
N GLY A 189 1.13 -17.22 -11.42
CA GLY A 189 0.03 -17.65 -10.56
C GLY A 189 -0.50 -19.06 -10.87
N ASN A 190 -0.52 -19.46 -12.15
CA ASN A 190 -0.92 -20.81 -12.57
C ASN A 190 0.13 -21.88 -12.20
N LEU A 191 1.35 -21.47 -11.87
CA LEU A 191 2.42 -22.34 -11.37
C LEU A 191 2.40 -22.48 -9.85
N PHE A 192 1.49 -21.82 -9.13
CA PHE A 192 1.39 -21.98 -7.69
C PHE A 192 0.97 -23.41 -7.34
N ARG A 193 1.56 -23.94 -6.27
CA ARG A 193 1.29 -25.29 -5.78
C ARG A 193 1.15 -25.29 -4.27
N VAL A 194 0.34 -26.22 -3.77
CA VAL A 194 0.18 -26.46 -2.34
C VAL A 194 0.97 -27.72 -1.98
N LYS A 195 1.89 -27.59 -1.01
CA LYS A 195 2.68 -28.70 -0.48
C LYS A 195 1.81 -29.59 0.43
N LYS A 196 2.20 -30.86 0.59
CA LYS A 196 1.51 -31.85 1.43
C LYS A 196 1.39 -31.46 2.92
N ILE A 197 2.24 -30.57 3.41
CA ILE A 197 2.21 -30.04 4.79
C ILE A 197 1.01 -29.14 5.08
N CYS A 198 0.13 -28.90 4.09
CA CYS A 198 -1.06 -28.07 4.26
C CYS A 198 -2.04 -28.68 5.27
N THR A 199 -2.51 -27.87 6.20
CA THR A 199 -3.51 -28.24 7.21
C THR A 199 -4.95 -27.91 6.79
N HIS A 200 -5.17 -27.48 5.54
CA HIS A 200 -6.47 -27.07 5.02
C HIS A 200 -7.21 -26.01 5.86
N CYS A 201 -6.48 -25.14 6.58
CA CYS A 201 -7.05 -24.06 7.39
C CYS A 201 -7.78 -22.95 6.59
N ASN A 202 -7.68 -22.97 5.25
CA ASN A 202 -8.34 -22.05 4.32
C ASN A 202 -8.03 -20.55 4.51
N LEU A 203 -6.99 -20.18 5.27
CA LEU A 203 -6.56 -18.77 5.40
C LEU A 203 -6.21 -18.14 4.05
N CYS A 204 -5.54 -18.88 3.17
CA CYS A 204 -5.18 -18.39 1.83
C CYS A 204 -6.41 -18.10 0.96
N VAL A 205 -7.45 -18.93 1.04
CA VAL A 205 -8.74 -18.73 0.38
C VAL A 205 -9.40 -17.46 0.89
N LYS A 206 -9.55 -17.35 2.22
CA LYS A 206 -10.23 -16.22 2.89
C LYS A 206 -9.51 -14.88 2.73
N LYS A 207 -8.18 -14.88 2.53
CA LYS A 207 -7.36 -13.66 2.48
C LYS A 207 -6.82 -13.34 1.09
N CYS A 208 -7.29 -14.02 0.04
CA CYS A 208 -6.96 -13.66 -1.33
C CYS A 208 -7.79 -12.43 -1.75
N PRO A 209 -7.17 -11.27 -2.02
CA PRO A 209 -7.93 -10.05 -2.32
C PRO A 209 -8.69 -10.11 -3.66
N VAL A 210 -8.36 -11.08 -4.51
CA VAL A 210 -8.87 -11.20 -5.89
C VAL A 210 -9.53 -12.56 -6.13
N ASN A 211 -9.97 -13.23 -5.05
CA ASN A 211 -10.71 -14.49 -5.10
C ASN A 211 -10.11 -15.55 -6.04
N ASN A 212 -8.77 -15.59 -6.10
CA ASN A 212 -8.02 -16.46 -6.99
C ASN A 212 -7.94 -17.90 -6.48
N ILE A 213 -8.18 -18.12 -5.19
CA ILE A 213 -7.95 -19.39 -4.52
C ILE A 213 -9.30 -19.96 -4.11
N TYR A 214 -9.53 -21.25 -4.37
CA TYR A 214 -10.78 -21.95 -4.03
C TYR A 214 -10.49 -23.41 -3.69
N ASN A 215 -11.49 -24.10 -3.14
CA ASN A 215 -11.42 -25.53 -2.88
C ASN A 215 -12.15 -26.27 -3.99
N ASP A 216 -11.54 -27.29 -4.58
CA ASP A 216 -12.22 -28.18 -5.52
C ASP A 216 -13.17 -29.15 -4.80
N GLU A 217 -13.89 -29.97 -5.56
CA GLU A 217 -14.85 -30.96 -5.06
C GLU A 217 -14.23 -31.97 -4.08
N ASN A 218 -12.91 -32.19 -4.18
CA ASN A 218 -12.14 -33.08 -3.31
C ASN A 218 -11.53 -32.35 -2.10
N GLY A 219 -11.86 -31.06 -1.90
CA GLY A 219 -11.32 -30.24 -0.80
C GLY A 219 -9.88 -29.75 -1.01
N ASN A 220 -9.29 -29.96 -2.20
CA ASN A 220 -7.96 -29.47 -2.50
C ASN A 220 -7.98 -27.99 -2.85
N ILE A 221 -6.96 -27.27 -2.38
CA ILE A 221 -6.78 -25.86 -2.71
C ILE A 221 -6.26 -25.73 -4.15
N LYS A 222 -7.02 -25.00 -4.99
CA LYS A 222 -6.70 -24.71 -6.39
C LYS A 222 -6.61 -23.21 -6.63
N PHE A 223 -5.94 -22.84 -7.73
CA PHE A 223 -5.74 -21.46 -8.15
C PHE A 223 -6.42 -21.23 -9.50
N LYS A 224 -7.14 -20.11 -9.61
CA LYS A 224 -7.70 -19.58 -10.86
C LYS A 224 -6.61 -18.78 -11.60
N ASN A 225 -7.00 -18.12 -12.69
CA ASN A 225 -6.12 -17.23 -13.48
C ASN A 225 -6.31 -15.73 -13.14
N LYS A 226 -6.48 -15.42 -11.85
CA LYS A 226 -6.69 -14.07 -11.28
C LYS A 226 -5.56 -13.66 -10.34
N CYS A 227 -4.38 -14.27 -10.40
CA CYS A 227 -3.29 -13.93 -9.48
C CYS A 227 -2.73 -12.52 -9.74
N VAL A 228 -2.45 -11.78 -8.67
CA VAL A 228 -1.85 -10.43 -8.62
C VAL A 228 -0.43 -10.43 -8.06
N MET A 229 0.14 -11.62 -7.80
CA MET A 229 1.45 -11.82 -7.16
C MET A 229 1.66 -11.08 -5.82
N CYS A 230 0.59 -10.74 -5.10
CA CYS A 230 0.70 -10.03 -3.81
C CYS A 230 1.20 -10.90 -2.65
N THR A 231 1.46 -12.19 -2.91
CA THR A 231 1.96 -13.22 -1.98
C THR A 231 1.19 -13.39 -0.65
N SER A 232 0.02 -12.77 -0.45
CA SER A 232 -0.78 -12.85 0.78
C SER A 232 -1.01 -14.30 1.25
N CYS A 233 -1.28 -15.21 0.31
CA CYS A 233 -1.48 -16.63 0.58
C CYS A 233 -0.24 -17.30 1.22
N ALA A 234 0.94 -17.04 0.67
CA ALA A 234 2.20 -17.56 1.20
C ALA A 234 2.64 -16.86 2.48
N PHE A 235 2.46 -15.54 2.53
CA PHE A 235 2.86 -14.71 3.67
C PHE A 235 2.14 -15.12 4.96
N ARG A 236 0.86 -15.51 4.86
CA ARG A 236 -0.01 -15.85 5.98
C ARG A 236 -0.12 -17.36 6.26
N CYS A 237 0.51 -18.21 5.47
CA CYS A 237 0.40 -19.65 5.66
C CYS A 237 1.20 -20.06 6.92
N PRO A 238 0.54 -20.61 7.96
CA PRO A 238 1.22 -20.93 9.23
C PRO A 238 2.20 -22.10 9.11
N VAL A 239 1.98 -22.96 8.13
CA VAL A 239 2.79 -24.17 7.87
C VAL A 239 3.57 -24.07 6.57
N ASP A 240 3.72 -22.86 6.02
CA ASP A 240 4.54 -22.61 4.82
C ASP A 240 4.19 -23.47 3.57
N ALA A 241 2.90 -23.83 3.43
CA ALA A 241 2.46 -24.79 2.42
C ALA A 241 2.36 -24.24 0.99
N ILE A 242 2.40 -22.92 0.78
CA ILE A 242 2.22 -22.33 -0.56
C ILE A 242 3.56 -22.13 -1.26
N ASN A 243 3.76 -22.81 -2.39
CA ASN A 243 4.82 -22.54 -3.34
C ASN A 243 4.34 -21.51 -4.39
N ILE A 244 5.10 -20.43 -4.59
CA ILE A 244 4.72 -19.33 -5.50
C ILE A 244 5.32 -19.44 -6.91
N GLY A 245 5.53 -20.67 -7.40
CA GLY A 245 6.00 -20.95 -8.74
C GLY A 245 7.46 -20.54 -8.94
N ILE A 246 7.76 -19.87 -10.05
CA ILE A 246 9.11 -19.46 -10.46
C ILE A 246 9.77 -18.57 -9.39
N LEU A 247 8.98 -17.73 -8.71
CA LEU A 247 9.46 -16.78 -7.72
C LEU A 247 9.60 -17.37 -6.31
N ASN A 248 9.53 -18.70 -6.15
CA ASN A 248 9.47 -19.31 -4.82
C ASN A 248 10.67 -19.02 -3.91
N PHE A 249 11.86 -18.78 -4.48
CA PHE A 249 13.05 -18.40 -3.72
C PHE A 249 13.00 -16.96 -3.17
N TRP A 250 12.14 -16.10 -3.72
CA TRP A 250 11.94 -14.71 -3.28
C TRP A 250 10.75 -14.56 -2.34
N ARG A 251 10.14 -15.67 -1.94
CA ARG A 251 8.93 -15.65 -1.12
C ARG A 251 9.25 -15.26 0.31
N VAL A 252 8.44 -14.36 0.88
CA VAL A 252 8.43 -14.09 2.31
C VAL A 252 7.29 -14.87 2.95
N ASN A 253 7.61 -15.63 4.00
CA ASN A 253 6.63 -16.29 4.86
C ASN A 253 6.72 -15.70 6.28
N GLY A 254 5.57 -15.67 6.95
CA GLY A 254 5.41 -15.15 8.31
C GLY A 254 5.05 -13.67 8.34
N VAL A 255 4.04 -13.34 9.13
CA VAL A 255 3.65 -11.94 9.37
C VAL A 255 4.74 -11.23 10.19
N TYR A 256 4.98 -9.95 9.91
CA TYR A 256 5.91 -9.13 10.70
C TYR A 256 5.30 -8.76 12.06
N LYS A 257 6.10 -8.82 13.12
CA LYS A 257 5.74 -8.28 14.43
C LYS A 257 6.18 -6.82 14.51
N PHE A 258 5.23 -5.90 14.35
CA PHE A 258 5.50 -4.46 14.43
C PHE A 258 5.51 -3.93 15.87
N GLU A 259 4.79 -4.60 16.78
CA GLU A 259 4.74 -4.27 18.20
C GLU A 259 5.64 -5.22 18.97
N ASN A 260 6.46 -4.67 19.86
CA ASN A 260 7.46 -5.41 20.65
C ASN A 260 8.26 -6.41 19.79
N PRO A 261 8.93 -5.94 18.71
CA PRO A 261 9.69 -6.82 17.83
C PRO A 261 10.86 -7.45 18.60
N PRO A 262 11.26 -8.69 18.26
CA PRO A 262 12.56 -9.21 18.66
C PRO A 262 13.69 -8.28 18.17
N THR A 263 14.61 -7.91 19.06
CA THR A 263 15.70 -6.96 18.79
C THR A 263 17.06 -7.67 18.70
N GLY A 264 18.04 -7.00 18.07
CA GLY A 264 19.42 -7.49 17.99
C GLY A 264 19.63 -8.65 17.02
N ILE A 265 18.62 -8.97 16.21
CA ILE A 265 18.71 -10.00 15.17
C ILE A 265 19.34 -9.36 13.92
N LYS A 266 20.46 -9.92 13.46
CA LYS A 266 21.09 -9.48 12.21
C LYS A 266 20.30 -9.97 11.00
N GLY A 267 19.96 -9.08 10.08
CA GLY A 267 19.26 -9.46 8.86
C GLY A 267 20.22 -9.96 7.78
N LYS A 268 19.71 -10.82 6.89
CA LYS A 268 20.50 -11.37 5.78
C LYS A 268 20.84 -10.34 4.70
N HIS A 269 20.06 -9.25 4.63
CA HIS A 269 20.09 -8.26 3.55
C HIS A 269 20.28 -6.83 4.07
N ASP A 270 20.93 -6.64 5.23
CA ASP A 270 21.07 -5.33 5.88
C ASP A 270 21.82 -4.29 5.03
N ASN A 271 22.62 -4.74 4.06
CA ASN A 271 23.34 -3.87 3.14
C ASN A 271 22.56 -3.54 1.85
N TYR A 272 21.43 -4.20 1.59
CA TYR A 272 20.62 -3.94 0.40
C TYR A 272 20.07 -2.52 0.41
N CYS A 273 20.37 -1.74 -0.63
CA CYS A 273 19.94 -0.33 -0.75
C CYS A 273 20.23 0.54 0.49
N LYS A 274 21.23 0.20 1.31
CA LYS A 274 21.49 0.83 2.61
C LYS A 274 21.48 2.36 2.56
N LYS A 275 22.24 2.96 1.63
CA LYS A 275 22.30 4.42 1.43
C LYS A 275 20.93 5.06 1.15
N ALA A 276 20.04 4.34 0.46
CA ALA A 276 18.71 4.83 0.15
C ALA A 276 17.79 4.77 1.39
N TYR A 277 17.87 3.70 2.19
CA TYR A 277 17.17 3.62 3.48
C TYR A 277 17.65 4.70 4.45
N ASP A 278 18.97 4.85 4.62
CA ASP A 278 19.55 5.85 5.52
C ASP A 278 19.07 7.26 5.17
N ARG A 279 19.05 7.61 3.87
CA ARG A 279 18.51 8.88 3.38
C ARG A 279 17.01 9.02 3.66
N TYR A 280 16.22 7.99 3.38
CA TYR A 280 14.77 8.02 3.61
C TYR A 280 14.44 8.28 5.08
N PHE A 281 15.10 7.58 6.01
CA PHE A 281 14.87 7.80 7.44
C PHE A 281 15.32 9.19 7.87
N ALA A 282 16.50 9.66 7.44
CA ALA A 282 16.97 11.00 7.77
C ALA A 282 16.03 12.11 7.24
N ASP A 283 15.52 11.98 6.02
CA ASP A 283 14.56 12.91 5.43
C ASP A 283 13.22 12.87 6.19
N ALA A 284 12.76 11.68 6.58
CA ALA A 284 11.55 11.50 7.36
C ALA A 284 11.67 12.11 8.77
N ASP A 285 12.77 11.85 9.48
CA ASP A 285 13.04 12.42 10.81
C ASP A 285 13.06 13.95 10.75
N LYS A 286 13.71 14.53 9.73
CA LYS A 286 13.69 15.98 9.50
C LYS A 286 12.26 16.50 9.29
N LYS A 287 11.44 15.82 8.48
CA LYS A 287 10.04 16.21 8.25
C LYS A 287 9.22 16.14 9.54
N ILE A 288 9.39 15.09 10.33
CA ILE A 288 8.71 14.89 11.63
C ILE A 288 9.13 15.98 12.62
N HIS A 289 10.42 16.22 12.81
CA HIS A 289 10.92 17.26 13.71
C HIS A 289 10.41 18.66 13.34
N ASN A 290 10.40 18.99 12.05
CA ASN A 290 9.89 20.28 11.58
C ASN A 290 8.40 20.43 11.88
N TYR A 291 7.61 19.38 11.60
CA TYR A 291 6.18 19.40 11.87
C TYR A 291 5.90 19.53 13.37
N VAL A 292 6.62 18.82 14.23
CA VAL A 292 6.46 18.92 15.69
C VAL A 292 6.73 20.34 16.20
N ARG A 293 7.76 20.99 15.65
CA ARG A 293 8.12 22.37 16.03
C ARG A 293 7.11 23.41 15.55
N SER A 294 6.48 23.21 14.40
CA SER A 294 5.59 24.20 13.78
C SER A 294 4.10 23.88 13.92
N ALA A 295 3.71 22.76 14.52
CA ALA A 295 2.32 22.37 14.66
C ALA A 295 1.55 23.36 15.55
N GLU A 296 0.38 23.79 15.08
CA GLU A 296 -0.55 24.61 15.85
C GLU A 296 -1.05 23.84 17.09
N GLU A 297 -1.38 24.57 18.16
CA GLU A 297 -1.82 23.97 19.43
C GLU A 297 -3.06 23.09 19.30
N GLU A 298 -3.95 23.39 18.35
CA GLU A 298 -5.15 22.57 18.08
C GLU A 298 -4.77 21.14 17.64
N TYR A 299 -3.77 20.99 16.77
CA TYR A 299 -3.31 19.67 16.34
C TYR A 299 -2.67 18.88 17.48
N LYS A 300 -1.98 19.55 18.40
CA LYS A 300 -1.33 18.91 19.56
C LYS A 300 -2.32 18.21 20.50
N GLN A 301 -3.58 18.64 20.50
CA GLN A 301 -4.64 18.07 21.33
C GLN A 301 -5.30 16.83 20.70
N LYS A 302 -5.08 16.56 19.40
CA LYS A 302 -5.67 15.42 18.69
C LYS A 302 -5.02 14.09 19.08
N SER A 303 -5.80 13.01 19.06
CA SER A 303 -5.34 11.69 19.52
C SER A 303 -4.26 11.11 18.61
N TYR A 304 -4.33 11.39 17.31
CA TYR A 304 -3.33 10.97 16.32
C TYR A 304 -2.00 11.72 16.46
N TYR A 305 -2.01 12.93 17.02
CA TYR A 305 -0.80 13.71 17.24
C TYR A 305 -0.09 13.28 18.53
N LYS A 306 -0.87 12.87 19.54
CA LYS A 306 -0.33 12.35 20.80
C LYS A 306 0.66 11.23 20.50
N ASN A 307 1.89 11.37 20.99
CA ASN A 307 3.01 10.45 20.77
C ASN A 307 3.70 10.54 19.39
N ILE A 308 3.47 11.58 18.58
CA ILE A 308 4.24 11.74 17.33
C ILE A 308 5.75 11.86 17.61
N GLU A 309 6.11 12.47 18.73
CA GLU A 309 7.48 12.56 19.24
C GLU A 309 8.07 11.20 19.60
N ASN A 310 7.24 10.27 20.11
CA ASN A 310 7.67 8.90 20.37
C ASN A 310 7.98 8.14 19.08
N TYR A 311 7.56 8.67 17.92
CA TYR A 311 7.88 8.10 16.61
C TYR A 311 9.22 8.58 16.03
N ILE A 312 9.83 9.62 16.61
CA ILE A 312 11.18 10.06 16.27
C ILE A 312 12.17 8.94 16.61
N LEU A 313 13.12 8.69 15.71
CA LEU A 313 14.13 7.65 15.81
C LEU A 313 15.45 8.18 16.35
#